data_AF-A0A958UL13-F1
#
_entry.id   AF-A0A958UL13-F1
#
_cell.length_a   1.000
_cell.length_b   1.000
_cell.length_c   1.000
_cell.angle_alpha   90.00
_cell.angle_beta   90.00
_cell.angle_gamma   90.00
#
_symmetry.space_group_name_H-M   'P 1'
#
loop_
_entity.id
_entity.type
_entity.pdbx_description
1 polymer ?
#
loop_
_entity_poly.entity_id
_entity_poly.type
_entity_poly.pdbx_seq_one_letter_code
_entity_poly.pdbx_strand_id
1 'polypeptide(L)' 'MHVAIAGNIGSGKTTLTRLLAKHYKWQAHYEDVEDNPYLDDFYNQMER' A
#
# COMPACT_ATOMS: atom_id res chain seq x y z
N MET A 1 -11.53 16.44 0.57
CA MET A 1 -11.95 15.21 -0.15
C MET A 1 -10.85 14.18 0.03
N HIS A 2 -11.18 12.96 0.43
CA HIS A 2 -10.22 11.87 0.60
C HIS A 2 -10.63 10.68 -0.27
N VAL A 3 -9.65 10.04 -0.90
CA VAL A 3 -9.84 8.83 -1.72
C VAL A 3 -8.94 7.75 -1.17
N ALA A 4 -9.52 6.59 -0.83
CA ALA A 4 -8.80 5.43 -0.36
C ALA A 4 -8.76 4.36 -1.47
N ILE A 5 -7.62 3.70 -1.63
CA ILE A 5 -7.41 2.65 -2.62
C ILE A 5 -7.11 1.35 -1.87
N ALA A 6 -8.02 0.38 -1.96
CA ALA A 6 -7.93 -0.92 -1.29
C ALA A 6 -7.86 -2.07 -2.29
N GLY A 7 -7.31 -3.21 -1.87
CA GLY A 7 -7.11 -4.38 -2.72
C GLY A 7 -5.97 -5.28 -2.25
N ASN A 8 -5.86 -6.42 -2.91
CA ASN A 8 -4.94 -7.52 -2.62
C ASN A 8 -3.47 -7.08 -2.68
N ILE A 9 -2.57 -7.77 -1.99
CA ILE A 9 -1.12 -7.60 -2.20
C ILE A 9 -0.81 -7.95 -3.66
N GLY A 10 -0.01 -7.10 -4.32
CA GLY A 10 0.33 -7.26 -5.75
C GLY A 10 -0.71 -6.75 -6.76
N SER A 11 -1.87 -6.24 -6.35
CA SER A 11 -2.91 -5.76 -7.29
C SER A 11 -2.62 -4.39 -7.94
N GLY A 12 -1.50 -3.76 -7.63
CA GLY A 12 -1.08 -2.49 -8.24
C GLY A 12 -1.58 -1.21 -7.55
N LYS A 13 -2.07 -1.29 -6.30
CA LYS A 13 -2.56 -0.13 -5.51
C LYS A 13 -1.59 1.05 -5.48
N THR A 14 -0.31 0.80 -5.17
CA THR A 14 0.73 1.83 -5.10
C THR A 14 0.92 2.52 -6.45
N THR A 15 0.91 1.75 -7.54
CA THR A 15 1.01 2.28 -8.91
C THR A 15 -0.19 3.16 -9.25
N LEU A 16 -1.41 2.68 -8.97
CA LEU A 16 -2.64 3.45 -9.22
C LEU A 16 -2.67 4.75 -8.41
N THR A 17 -2.32 4.68 -7.12
CA THR A 17 -2.24 5.85 -6.22
C THR A 17 -1.29 6.90 -6.79
N ARG A 18 -0.09 6.49 -7.23
CA ARG A 18 0.90 7.38 -7.83
C ARG A 18 0.40 8.05 -9.11
N LEU A 19 -0.28 7.29 -9.98
CA LEU A 19 -0.82 7.81 -11.24
C LEU A 19 -1.93 8.85 -11.00
N LEU A 20 -2.85 8.55 -10.08
CA LEU A 20 -3.95 9.45 -9.73
C LEU A 20 -3.42 10.73 -9.04
N ALA A 21 -2.51 10.57 -8.09
CA ALA A 21 -1.89 11.71 -7.41
C ALA A 21 -1.16 12.64 -8.40
N LYS A 22 -0.43 12.07 -9.37
CA LYS A 22 0.22 12.85 -10.44
C LYS A 22 -0.80 13.56 -11.34
N HIS A 23 -1.85 12.86 -11.76
CA HIS A 23 -2.84 13.41 -12.70
C HIS A 23 -3.65 14.56 -12.08
N TYR A 24 -4.14 14.37 -10.86
CA TYR A 24 -4.98 15.35 -10.16
C TYR A 24 -4.21 16.31 -9.26
N LYS A 25 -2.87 16.20 -9.23
CA LYS A 25 -1.97 16.98 -8.35
C LYS A 25 -2.35 16.83 -6.87
N TRP A 26 -2.70 15.62 -6.46
CA TRP A 26 -3.02 15.30 -5.06
C TRP A 26 -1.77 14.85 -4.30
N GLN A 27 -1.83 14.98 -2.98
CA GLN A 27 -0.85 14.39 -2.10
C GLN A 27 -1.16 12.90 -1.92
N ALA A 28 -0.20 12.04 -2.26
CA ALA A 28 -0.29 10.61 -2.03
C ALA A 28 0.18 10.27 -0.61
N HIS A 29 -0.52 9.34 0.03
CA HIS A 29 -0.12 8.71 1.28
C HIS A 29 0.02 7.22 1.03
N TYR A 30 1.12 6.61 1.47
CA TYR A 30 1.44 5.20 1.29
C TYR A 30 1.53 4.51 2.65
N GLU A 31 1.35 3.18 2.65
CA GLU A 31 1.58 2.36 3.84
C GLU A 31 3.09 2.24 4.11
N ASP A 32 3.46 2.33 5.39
CA ASP A 32 4.82 2.07 5.84
C ASP A 32 4.99 0.57 6.08
N VAL A 33 5.81 -0.07 5.25
CA VAL A 33 6.04 -1.52 5.29
C VAL A 33 7.41 -1.88 5.85
N GLU A 34 8.37 -0.96 5.80
CA GLU A 34 9.76 -1.21 6.22
C GLU A 34 9.88 -1.24 7.75
N ASP A 35 9.16 -0.36 8.44
CA ASP A 35 9.18 -0.26 9.91
C ASP A 35 8.06 -1.07 10.59
N ASN A 36 7.45 -2.05 9.92
CA ASN A 36 6.37 -2.85 10.51
C ASN A 36 6.95 -4.04 11.31
N PRO A 37 6.97 -3.99 12.66
CA PRO A 37 7.62 -5.02 13.48
C PRO A 37 6.91 -6.38 13.44
N TYR A 38 5.71 -6.46 12.87
CA TYR A 38 4.90 -7.67 12.81
C TYR A 38 4.94 -8.36 11.45
N LEU A 39 5.42 -7.69 10.41
CA LEU A 39 5.31 -8.19 9.05
C LEU A 39 6.20 -9.44 8.83
N ASP A 40 7.42 -9.41 9.36
CA ASP A 40 8.36 -10.52 9.28
C ASP A 40 7.86 -11.75 10.03
N ASP A 41 7.41 -11.57 11.28
CA ASP A 41 6.83 -12.66 12.08
C ASP A 41 5.59 -13.27 11.41
N PHE A 42 4.73 -12.42 10.83
CA PHE A 42 3.54 -12.86 10.10
C PHE A 42 3.88 -13.75 8.91
N TYR A 43 4.89 -13.38 8.10
CA TYR A 43 5.32 -14.21 6.97
C TYR A 43 6.07 -15.47 7.42
N ASN A 44 6.79 -15.44 8.54
CA ASN A 44 7.52 -16.59 9.08
C ASN A 44 6.61 -17.66 9.71
N GLN A 45 5.46 -17.27 10.25
CA GLN A 45 4.49 -18.16 10.91
C GLN A 45 3.34 -18.58 9.99
N MET A 46 3.31 -18.07 8.74
CA MET A 46 2.25 -18.41 7.80
C MET A 46 2.39 -19.87 7.36
N GLU A 47 1.43 -20.72 7.77
CA GLU A 47 1.30 -22.06 7.20
C GLU A 47 1.00 -21.95 5.70
N ARG A 48 1.77 -22.68 4.89
CA ARG A 48 1.66 -22.69 3.42
C ARG A 48 0.51 -23.54 2.91
#